data_AF-C7DI06-F1
#
_entry.id   AF-C7DI06-F1
#
_cell.length_a   1.000
_cell.length_b   1.000
_cell.length_c   1.000
_cell.angle_alpha   90.00
_cell.angle_beta   90.00
_cell.angle_gamma   90.00
#
_symmetry.space_group_name_H-M   'P 1'
#
loop_
_entity.id
_entity.type
_entity.pdbx_description
1 polymer ?
#
loop_
_entity_poly.entity_id
_entity_poly.type
_entity_poly.pdbx_seq_one_letter_code
_entity_poly.pdbx_strand_id
1 'polypeptide(L)'
;MEASISESPSHSIKLEYLQNGVQIVLLWEQIGGDYALQTAFDANGGIIDQVLSKLSGRTLRDSVDGFIERNGIEPRESVFEEVKLKKSCPKCGKMDLVRAAESAGNASAIPVMPIYICGSCGSKSYYLTDAYLAKLVVKNKELFDPKELADIDRLGEEAFMKELREYIVRVFAAKKISNIR
;
A
#
# COMPACT_ATOMS: atom_id res chain seq x y z
N MET A 1 -4.56 22.39 -4.50
CA MET A 1 -5.32 21.14 -4.24
C MET A 1 -5.64 21.13 -2.75
N GLU A 2 -6.89 20.94 -2.34
CA GLU A 2 -7.20 20.84 -0.90
C GLU A 2 -6.64 19.54 -0.34
N ALA A 3 -5.86 19.66 0.73
CA ALA A 3 -5.24 18.55 1.42
C ALA A 3 -5.22 18.79 2.93
N SER A 4 -5.22 17.72 3.71
CA SER A 4 -4.97 17.74 5.15
C SER A 4 -3.73 16.92 5.47
N ILE A 5 -2.90 17.43 6.39
CA ILE A 5 -1.74 16.72 6.93
C ILE A 5 -1.91 16.52 8.43
N SER A 6 -1.40 15.41 8.95
CA SER A 6 -1.38 15.12 10.37
C SER A 6 -0.19 14.23 10.71
N GLU A 7 0.31 14.33 11.94
CA GLU A 7 1.41 13.50 12.45
C GLU A 7 0.94 12.71 13.68
N SER A 8 1.29 11.42 13.73
CA SER A 8 0.97 10.54 14.84
C SER A 8 1.97 10.74 16.00
N PRO A 9 1.61 10.32 17.22
CA PRO A 9 2.57 10.28 18.33
C PRO A 9 3.80 9.39 18.10
N SER A 10 3.72 8.46 17.15
CA SER A 10 4.83 7.58 16.74
C SER A 10 5.60 8.12 15.52
N HIS A 11 5.44 9.41 15.19
CA HIS A 11 6.07 10.09 14.06
C HIS A 11 5.70 9.54 12.67
N SER A 12 4.54 8.91 12.55
CA SER A 12 3.96 8.59 11.23
C SER A 12 3.28 9.85 10.69
N ILE A 13 3.46 10.14 9.41
CA ILE A 13 2.88 11.34 8.79
C ILE A 13 1.80 10.90 7.79
N LYS A 14 0.60 11.45 7.91
CA LYS A 14 -0.54 11.17 7.02
C LYS A 14 -0.89 12.42 6.22
N LEU A 15 -1.03 12.27 4.91
CA LEU A 15 -1.53 13.29 3.98
C LEU A 15 -2.80 12.78 3.29
N GLU A 16 -3.88 13.52 3.35
CA GLU A 16 -5.14 13.21 2.68
C GLU A 16 -5.44 14.30 1.66
N TYR A 17 -5.78 13.93 0.43
CA TYR A 17 -6.08 14.89 -0.63
C TYR A 17 -7.01 14.31 -1.68
N LEU A 18 -7.64 15.21 -2.45
CA LEU A 18 -8.48 14.82 -3.59
C LEU A 18 -7.65 14.82 -4.88
N GLN A 19 -7.62 13.67 -5.56
CA GLN A 19 -7.05 13.51 -6.88
C GLN A 19 -8.13 13.05 -7.85
N ASN A 20 -8.46 13.87 -8.86
CA ASN A 20 -9.50 13.58 -9.85
C ASN A 20 -10.87 13.22 -9.22
N GLY A 21 -11.24 13.88 -8.11
CA GLY A 21 -12.49 13.61 -7.38
C GLY A 21 -12.46 12.38 -6.46
N VAL A 22 -11.33 11.68 -6.37
CA VAL A 22 -11.14 10.52 -5.48
C VAL A 22 -10.28 10.93 -4.29
N GLN A 23 -10.72 10.57 -3.07
CA GLN A 23 -9.91 10.75 -1.87
C GLN A 23 -8.77 9.73 -1.86
N ILE A 24 -7.55 10.23 -1.74
CA ILE A 24 -6.34 9.45 -1.56
C ILE A 24 -5.77 9.77 -0.19
N VAL A 25 -5.37 8.73 0.54
CA VAL A 25 -4.65 8.87 1.80
C VAL A 25 -3.26 8.31 1.61
N LEU A 26 -2.23 9.10 1.89
CA LEU A 26 -0.83 8.66 1.95
C LEU A 26 -0.39 8.62 3.40
N LEU A 27 0.22 7.52 3.81
CA LEU A 27 0.84 7.36 5.11
C LEU A 27 2.33 7.07 4.93
N TRP A 28 3.17 7.82 5.62
CA TRP A 28 4.60 7.57 5.74
C TRP A 28 4.92 7.07 7.13
N GLU A 29 5.63 5.95 7.18
CA GLU A 29 6.06 5.29 8.42
C GLU A 29 7.57 5.05 8.36
N GLN A 30 8.27 5.36 9.45
CA GLN A 30 9.70 5.05 9.55
C GLN A 30 9.89 3.58 9.92
N ILE A 31 10.69 2.86 9.14
CA ILE A 31 10.96 1.43 9.33
C ILE A 31 12.45 1.23 9.60
N GLY A 32 12.79 0.68 10.76
CA GLY A 32 14.18 0.33 11.11
C GLY A 32 15.17 1.50 11.06
N GLY A 33 14.71 2.74 11.29
CA GLY A 33 15.54 3.95 11.31
C GLY A 33 15.91 4.53 9.95
N ASP A 34 16.26 3.69 8.98
CA ASP A 34 16.84 4.13 7.69
C ASP A 34 15.86 4.12 6.51
N TYR A 35 14.64 3.61 6.71
CA TYR A 35 13.66 3.43 5.64
C TYR A 35 12.37 4.18 5.94
N ALA A 36 11.72 4.64 4.88
CA ALA A 36 10.36 5.13 4.89
C ALA A 36 9.49 4.16 4.09
N LEU A 37 8.43 3.66 4.72
CA LEU A 37 7.34 3.01 4.04
C LEU A 37 6.28 4.05 3.71
N GLN A 38 6.08 4.32 2.42
CA GLN A 38 4.95 5.10 1.95
C GLN A 38 3.85 4.14 1.51
N THR A 39 2.67 4.26 2.11
CA THR A 39 1.48 3.48 1.74
C THR A 39 0.39 4.41 1.23
N ALA A 40 -0.13 4.14 0.04
CA ALA A 40 -1.29 4.84 -0.51
C ALA A 40 -2.55 4.01 -0.29
N PHE A 41 -3.62 4.67 0.15
CA PHE A 41 -4.91 4.07 0.45
C PHE A 41 -6.05 4.73 -0.31
N ASP A 42 -7.08 3.92 -0.58
CA ASP A 42 -8.39 4.41 -0.99
C ASP A 42 -9.20 4.92 0.21
N ALA A 43 -10.39 5.49 -0.05
CA ALA A 43 -11.31 5.98 0.98
C ALA A 43 -11.84 4.89 1.95
N ASN A 44 -11.63 3.61 1.62
CA ASN A 44 -11.99 2.46 2.44
C ASN A 44 -10.79 1.89 3.21
N GLY A 45 -9.62 2.53 3.16
CA GLY A 45 -8.39 2.04 3.79
C GLY A 45 -7.79 0.82 3.08
N GLY A 46 -8.22 0.51 1.84
CA GLY A 46 -7.59 -0.48 0.99
C GLY A 46 -6.29 0.04 0.39
N ILE A 47 -5.26 -0.79 0.30
CA ILE A 47 -3.95 -0.36 -0.22
C ILE A 47 -3.99 -0.26 -1.75
N ILE A 48 -3.64 0.91 -2.26
CA ILE A 48 -3.49 1.23 -3.70
C ILE A 48 -2.04 1.03 -4.13
N ASP A 49 -1.08 1.45 -3.29
CA ASP A 49 0.35 1.31 -3.57
C ASP A 49 1.13 1.25 -2.26
N GLN A 50 2.30 0.63 -2.32
CA GLN A 50 3.22 0.57 -1.19
C GLN A 50 4.65 0.64 -1.72
N VAL A 51 5.41 1.63 -1.22
CA VAL A 51 6.79 1.87 -1.64
C VAL A 51 7.67 1.96 -0.42
N LEU A 52 8.70 1.11 -0.38
CA LEU A 52 9.74 1.19 0.64
C LEU A 52 10.95 1.93 0.06
N SER A 53 11.34 3.04 0.67
CA SER A 53 12.45 3.89 0.22
C SER A 53 13.49 4.06 1.31
N LYS A 54 14.77 4.15 0.93
CA LYS A 54 15.84 4.51 1.86
C LYS A 54 15.85 6.01 2.08
N LEU A 55 15.95 6.45 3.33
CA LEU A 55 15.96 7.86 3.72
C LEU A 55 17.27 8.56 3.35
N SER A 56 18.39 7.82 3.34
CA SER A 56 19.72 8.32 2.92
C SER A 56 20.15 9.60 3.63
N GLY A 57 19.97 9.65 4.96
CA GLY A 57 20.32 10.81 5.79
C GLY A 57 19.27 11.91 5.87
N ARG A 58 18.13 11.76 5.16
CA ARG A 58 16.97 12.63 5.30
C ARG A 58 16.05 12.15 6.41
N THR A 59 15.26 13.06 6.98
CA THR A 59 14.18 12.69 7.90
C THR A 59 12.95 12.17 7.13
N LEU A 60 12.01 11.55 7.85
CA LEU A 60 10.71 11.21 7.29
C LEU A 60 9.97 12.47 6.81
N ARG A 61 10.04 13.55 7.59
CA ARG A 61 9.39 14.83 7.28
C ARG A 61 9.94 15.46 6.00
N ASP A 62 11.26 15.45 5.79
CA ASP A 62 11.87 15.94 4.54
C ASP A 62 11.33 15.19 3.31
N SER A 63 11.03 13.89 3.47
CA SER A 63 10.50 13.07 2.38
C SER A 63 9.05 13.45 2.05
N VAL A 64 8.26 13.78 3.07
CA VAL A 64 6.87 14.24 2.93
C VAL A 64 6.81 15.64 2.35
N ASP A 65 7.59 16.59 2.90
CA ASP A 65 7.63 17.98 2.43
C ASP A 65 8.09 18.04 0.97
N GLY A 66 9.11 17.25 0.61
CA GLY A 66 9.53 17.14 -0.79
C GLY A 66 8.45 16.54 -1.71
N PHE A 67 7.59 15.65 -1.21
CA PHE A 67 6.43 15.17 -1.99
C PHE A 67 5.39 16.28 -2.18
N ILE A 68 5.07 17.02 -1.11
CA ILE A 68 4.11 18.13 -1.13
C ILE A 68 4.55 19.20 -2.13
N GLU A 69 5.80 19.63 -2.07
CA GLU A 69 6.38 20.66 -2.94
C GLU A 69 6.33 20.23 -4.42
N ARG A 70 6.79 19.01 -4.74
CA ARG A 70 6.78 18.49 -6.12
C ARG A 70 5.39 18.38 -6.73
N ASN A 71 4.36 18.25 -5.91
CA ASN A 71 2.98 18.10 -6.36
C ASN A 71 2.15 19.39 -6.20
N GLY A 72 2.74 20.49 -5.73
CA GLY A 72 2.02 21.76 -5.51
C GLY A 72 0.84 21.61 -4.55
N ILE A 73 1.01 20.80 -3.49
CA ILE A 73 -0.01 20.57 -2.47
C ILE A 73 0.11 21.64 -1.39
N GLU A 74 -1.03 22.20 -0.96
CA GLU A 74 -1.08 23.17 0.15
C GLU A 74 -1.90 22.55 1.29
N PRO A 75 -1.25 21.78 2.19
CA PRO A 75 -1.98 21.06 3.22
C PRO A 75 -2.37 21.97 4.39
N ARG A 76 -3.50 21.65 5.01
CA ARG A 76 -3.91 22.19 6.30
C ARG A 76 -3.65 21.17 7.40
N GLU A 77 -3.15 21.61 8.53
CA GLU A 77 -2.97 20.74 9.70
C GLU A 77 -4.32 20.17 10.17
N SER A 78 -4.29 18.92 10.62
CA SER A 78 -5.46 18.16 11.05
C SER A 78 -5.10 17.17 12.16
N VAL A 79 -6.11 16.61 12.81
CA VAL A 79 -5.92 15.59 13.86
C VAL A 79 -5.58 14.26 13.20
N PHE A 80 -4.55 13.58 13.72
CA PHE A 80 -4.17 12.27 13.23
C PHE A 80 -5.23 11.23 13.60
N GLU A 81 -5.68 10.49 12.58
CA GLU A 81 -6.56 9.33 12.73
C GLU A 81 -5.94 8.16 11.97
N GLU A 82 -5.93 6.99 12.61
CA GLU A 82 -5.42 5.76 12.01
C GLU A 82 -6.21 5.37 10.75
N VAL A 83 -5.48 4.91 9.73
CA VAL A 83 -6.10 4.39 8.51
C VAL A 83 -6.59 2.97 8.78
N LYS A 84 -7.91 2.78 8.81
CA LYS A 84 -8.55 1.47 9.05
C LYS A 84 -9.18 0.93 7.78
N LEU A 85 -8.93 -0.35 7.49
CA LEU A 85 -9.59 -1.06 6.39
C LEU A 85 -11.06 -1.29 6.74
N LYS A 86 -11.98 -0.71 5.96
CA LYS A 86 -13.43 -0.87 6.08
C LYS A 86 -13.91 -2.18 5.43
N LYS A 87 -13.32 -3.31 5.82
CA LYS A 87 -13.74 -4.66 5.39
C LYS A 87 -13.77 -5.62 6.57
N SER A 88 -14.62 -6.63 6.49
CA SER A 88 -14.66 -7.73 7.44
C SER A 88 -13.64 -8.80 7.07
N CYS A 89 -13.07 -9.44 8.09
CA CYS A 89 -12.24 -10.62 7.92
C CYS A 89 -13.04 -11.72 7.19
N PRO A 90 -12.51 -12.32 6.12
CA PRO A 90 -13.21 -13.33 5.34
C PRO A 90 -13.39 -14.65 6.11
N LYS A 91 -12.60 -14.88 7.17
CA LYS A 91 -12.67 -16.10 7.98
C LYS A 91 -13.67 -16.00 9.13
N CYS A 92 -13.67 -14.90 9.88
CA CYS A 92 -14.47 -14.76 11.10
C CYS A 92 -15.48 -13.60 11.09
N GLY A 93 -15.52 -12.79 10.03
CA GLY A 93 -16.45 -11.68 9.87
C GLY A 93 -16.16 -10.42 10.71
N LYS A 94 -15.15 -10.44 11.60
CA LYS A 94 -14.80 -9.29 12.45
C LYS A 94 -14.09 -8.18 11.66
N MET A 95 -14.36 -6.92 12.02
CA MET A 95 -13.73 -5.72 11.42
C MET A 95 -12.51 -5.29 12.25
N ASP A 96 -11.53 -6.18 12.32
CA ASP A 96 -10.34 -6.04 13.15
C ASP A 96 -9.12 -6.48 12.34
N LEU A 97 -8.92 -5.82 11.21
CA LEU A 97 -7.85 -6.12 10.25
C LEU A 97 -6.77 -5.04 10.36
N VAL A 98 -5.57 -5.46 10.75
CA VAL A 98 -4.38 -4.61 10.84
C VAL A 98 -3.42 -4.94 9.72
N ARG A 99 -2.64 -3.96 9.24
CA ARG A 99 -1.64 -4.24 8.21
C ARG A 99 -0.49 -5.01 8.81
N ALA A 100 -0.03 -6.06 8.12
CA ALA A 100 1.17 -6.79 8.54
C ALA A 100 2.41 -5.87 8.60
N ALA A 101 2.45 -4.82 7.77
CA ALA A 101 3.54 -3.84 7.75
C ALA A 101 3.64 -3.02 9.04
N GLU A 102 2.54 -2.78 9.76
CA GLU A 102 2.54 -2.04 11.04
C GLU A 102 3.34 -2.77 12.13
N SER A 103 3.40 -4.10 12.03
CA SER A 103 4.16 -4.94 12.96
C SER A 103 5.60 -5.21 12.51
N ALA A 104 6.03 -4.65 11.39
CA ALA A 104 7.35 -4.91 10.84
C ALA A 104 8.41 -4.02 11.48
N GLY A 105 9.32 -4.62 12.27
CA GLY A 105 10.41 -3.88 12.92
C GLY A 105 11.57 -3.51 11.99
N ASN A 106 11.61 -4.01 10.76
CA ASN A 106 12.69 -3.77 9.80
C ASN A 106 12.23 -3.90 8.35
N ALA A 107 13.05 -3.39 7.44
CA ALA A 107 12.79 -3.37 6.00
C ALA A 107 12.59 -4.76 5.37
N SER A 108 13.26 -5.81 5.87
CA SER A 108 13.14 -7.16 5.28
C SER A 108 11.85 -7.87 5.69
N ALA A 109 11.18 -7.42 6.75
CA ALA A 109 9.92 -7.97 7.23
C ALA A 109 8.67 -7.32 6.58
N ILE A 110 8.83 -6.19 5.88
CA ILE A 110 7.75 -5.54 5.15
C ILE A 110 7.37 -6.42 3.96
N PRO A 111 6.11 -6.88 3.82
CA PRO A 111 5.69 -7.71 2.70
C PRO A 111 5.54 -6.88 1.41
N VAL A 112 5.99 -7.43 0.28
CA VAL A 112 5.82 -6.83 -1.05
C VAL A 112 4.35 -6.65 -1.35
N MET A 113 3.59 -7.73 -1.15
CA MET A 113 2.15 -7.76 -1.34
C MET A 113 1.46 -7.33 -0.04
N PRO A 114 0.53 -6.36 -0.07
CA PRO A 114 -0.24 -5.96 1.09
C PRO A 114 -0.94 -7.15 1.78
N ILE A 115 -0.61 -7.36 3.05
CA ILE A 115 -1.22 -8.40 3.89
C ILE A 115 -1.91 -7.72 5.06
N TYR A 116 -3.15 -8.12 5.30
CA TYR A 116 -3.87 -7.81 6.52
C TYR A 116 -3.91 -9.03 7.43
N ILE A 117 -3.76 -8.82 8.73
CA ILE A 117 -3.86 -9.84 9.75
C ILE A 117 -5.08 -9.51 10.58
N CYS A 118 -5.99 -10.47 10.75
CA CYS A 118 -7.14 -10.29 11.63
C CYS A 118 -6.67 -10.39 13.10
N GLY A 119 -6.82 -9.33 13.88
CA GLY A 119 -6.49 -9.34 15.32
C GLY A 119 -7.30 -10.37 16.09
N SER A 120 -8.55 -10.60 15.69
CA SER A 120 -9.46 -11.52 16.37
C SER A 120 -9.19 -13.02 16.11
N CYS A 121 -8.71 -13.41 14.92
CA CYS A 121 -8.52 -14.83 14.58
C CYS A 121 -7.17 -15.19 13.94
N GLY A 122 -6.28 -14.21 13.79
CA GLY A 122 -4.94 -14.37 13.24
C GLY A 122 -4.88 -14.70 11.74
N SER A 123 -6.03 -14.83 11.05
CA SER A 123 -6.02 -15.17 9.63
C SER A 123 -5.42 -14.05 8.80
N LYS A 124 -4.57 -14.42 7.85
CA LYS A 124 -4.06 -13.51 6.83
C LYS A 124 -5.10 -13.32 5.73
N SER A 125 -5.22 -12.10 5.23
CA SER A 125 -6.12 -11.75 4.14
C SER A 125 -5.43 -10.78 3.21
N TYR A 126 -5.62 -10.99 1.92
CA TYR A 126 -5.01 -10.19 0.86
C TYR A 126 -6.10 -9.32 0.26
N TYR A 127 -5.98 -8.01 0.45
CA TYR A 127 -6.91 -7.04 -0.13
C TYR A 127 -6.16 -6.23 -1.17
N LEU A 128 -6.05 -6.82 -2.36
CA LEU A 128 -5.42 -6.20 -3.52
C LEU A 128 -6.48 -5.43 -4.28
N THR A 129 -6.32 -4.11 -4.35
CA THR A 129 -7.13 -3.27 -5.24
C THR A 129 -6.71 -3.51 -6.69
N ASP A 130 -7.61 -3.29 -7.65
CA ASP A 130 -7.28 -3.41 -9.08
C ASP A 130 -6.18 -2.42 -9.46
N ALA A 131 -6.21 -1.22 -8.89
CA ALA A 131 -5.16 -0.22 -9.06
C ALA A 131 -3.77 -0.73 -8.61
N TYR A 132 -3.69 -1.44 -7.48
CA TYR A 132 -2.44 -2.03 -7.01
C TYR A 132 -1.92 -3.10 -7.99
N LEU A 133 -2.81 -3.99 -8.45
CA LEU A 133 -2.45 -5.07 -9.38
C LEU A 133 -1.96 -4.51 -10.72
N ALA A 134 -2.66 -3.52 -11.27
CA ALA A 134 -2.31 -2.92 -12.55
C ALA A 134 -0.92 -2.26 -12.47
N LYS A 135 -0.66 -1.56 -11.35
CA LYS A 135 0.63 -0.94 -11.09
C LYS A 135 1.75 -1.97 -10.93
N LEU A 136 1.48 -3.09 -10.28
CA LEU A 136 2.46 -4.18 -10.14
C LEU A 136 2.85 -4.74 -11.51
N VAL A 137 1.88 -4.99 -12.40
CA VAL A 137 2.16 -5.46 -13.77
C VAL A 137 2.98 -4.45 -14.55
N VAL A 138 2.55 -3.20 -14.56
CA VAL A 138 3.20 -2.14 -15.37
C VAL A 138 4.63 -1.88 -14.90
N LYS A 139 4.87 -1.90 -13.59
CA LYS A 139 6.20 -1.65 -13.02
C LYS A 139 7.18 -2.81 -13.15
N ASN A 140 6.67 -4.03 -13.39
CA ASN A 140 7.49 -5.24 -13.41
C ASN A 140 7.22 -6.07 -14.68
N LYS A 141 7.04 -5.41 -15.84
CA LYS A 141 6.72 -6.07 -17.12
C LYS A 141 7.73 -7.13 -17.51
N GLU A 142 8.98 -6.96 -17.12
CA GLU A 142 10.08 -7.91 -17.31
C GLU A 142 9.88 -9.25 -16.59
N LEU A 143 8.98 -9.31 -15.60
CA LEU A 143 8.62 -10.56 -14.93
C LEU A 143 7.58 -11.37 -15.71
N PHE A 144 6.98 -10.80 -16.76
CA PHE A 144 5.93 -11.42 -17.56
C PHE A 144 6.48 -11.81 -18.93
N ASP A 145 6.10 -12.99 -19.40
CA ASP A 145 6.44 -13.39 -20.76
C ASP A 145 5.55 -12.68 -21.80
N PRO A 146 5.96 -12.61 -23.09
CA PRO A 146 5.18 -11.93 -24.12
C PRO A 146 3.77 -12.52 -24.36
N LYS A 147 3.52 -13.78 -23.98
CA LYS A 147 2.21 -14.41 -24.11
C LYS A 147 1.28 -13.97 -22.98
N GLU A 148 1.79 -13.87 -21.75
CA GLU A 148 1.07 -13.33 -20.60
C GLU A 148 0.67 -11.86 -20.82
N LEU A 149 1.56 -11.07 -21.44
CA LEU A 149 1.24 -9.68 -21.80
C LEU A 149 0.21 -9.58 -22.94
N ALA A 150 0.23 -10.51 -23.90
CA ALA A 150 -0.75 -10.57 -24.99
C ALA A 150 -2.14 -11.04 -24.52
N ASP A 151 -2.23 -11.73 -23.38
CA ASP A 151 -3.49 -12.17 -22.78
C ASP A 151 -4.34 -11.00 -22.25
N ILE A 152 -3.73 -9.84 -21.99
CA ILE A 152 -4.43 -8.60 -21.64
C ILE A 152 -5.41 -8.20 -22.75
N ASP A 153 -4.93 -8.19 -23.99
CA ASP A 153 -5.72 -7.81 -25.16
C ASP A 153 -6.76 -8.89 -25.53
N ARG A 154 -6.51 -10.15 -25.15
CA ARG A 154 -7.33 -11.33 -25.51
C ARG A 154 -8.48 -11.60 -24.54
N LEU A 155 -8.23 -11.51 -23.23
CA LEU A 155 -9.19 -11.87 -22.19
C LEU A 155 -10.09 -10.70 -21.77
N GLY A 156 -9.67 -9.47 -22.09
CA GLY A 156 -10.25 -8.27 -21.53
C GLY A 156 -9.70 -7.97 -20.12
N GLU A 157 -9.59 -6.68 -19.78
CA GLU A 157 -8.90 -6.19 -18.59
C GLU A 157 -9.42 -6.82 -17.29
N GLU A 158 -10.74 -6.93 -17.12
CA GLU A 158 -11.35 -7.46 -15.90
C GLU A 158 -11.02 -8.95 -15.65
N ALA A 159 -11.13 -9.78 -16.68
CA ALA A 159 -10.86 -11.22 -16.58
C ALA A 159 -9.37 -11.48 -16.34
N PHE A 160 -8.50 -10.77 -17.06
CA PHE A 160 -7.05 -10.82 -16.86
C PHE A 160 -6.66 -10.45 -15.43
N MET A 161 -7.21 -9.35 -14.90
CA MET A 161 -6.90 -8.86 -13.55
C MET A 161 -7.34 -9.84 -12.47
N LYS A 162 -8.45 -10.56 -12.67
CA LYS A 162 -8.91 -11.61 -11.77
C LYS A 162 -7.93 -12.79 -11.74
N GLU A 163 -7.55 -13.33 -12.90
CA GLU A 163 -6.61 -14.46 -12.99
C GLU A 163 -5.25 -14.09 -12.41
N LEU A 164 -4.76 -12.90 -12.76
CA LEU A 164 -3.52 -12.35 -12.25
C LEU A 164 -3.54 -12.21 -10.72
N ARG A 165 -4.65 -11.72 -10.14
CA ARG A 165 -4.82 -11.62 -8.69
C ARG A 165 -4.64 -12.97 -8.02
N GLU A 166 -5.29 -14.01 -8.54
CA GLU A 166 -5.19 -15.37 -7.99
C GLU A 166 -3.77 -15.93 -8.12
N TYR A 167 -3.11 -15.68 -9.26
CA TYR A 167 -1.74 -16.11 -9.51
C TYR A 167 -0.74 -15.42 -8.56
N ILE A 168 -0.78 -14.08 -8.45
CA ILE A 168 0.09 -13.30 -7.56
C ILE A 168 -0.09 -13.76 -6.11
N VAL A 169 -1.33 -13.89 -5.65
CA VAL A 169 -1.61 -14.34 -4.28
C VAL A 169 -0.97 -15.72 -4.05
N ARG A 170 -1.09 -16.66 -5.00
CA ARG A 170 -0.47 -17.99 -4.90
C ARG A 170 1.05 -17.90 -4.83
N VAL A 171 1.69 -17.16 -5.74
CA VAL A 171 3.16 -17.06 -5.81
C VAL A 171 3.72 -16.44 -4.53
N PHE A 172 3.25 -15.24 -4.16
CA PHE A 172 3.79 -14.52 -3.00
C PHE A 172 3.49 -15.23 -1.68
N ALA A 173 2.29 -15.80 -1.52
CA ALA A 173 1.94 -16.55 -0.31
C ALA A 173 2.76 -17.85 -0.19
N ALA A 174 2.91 -18.61 -1.28
CA ALA A 174 3.65 -19.88 -1.26
C ALA A 174 5.16 -19.68 -1.06
N LYS A 175 5.71 -18.63 -1.66
CA LYS A 175 7.15 -18.33 -1.59
C LYS A 175 7.56 -17.52 -0.35
N LYS A 176 6.60 -17.10 0.48
CA LYS A 176 6.82 -16.27 1.68
C LYS A 176 7.68 -15.02 1.37
N ILE A 177 7.53 -14.48 0.16
CA ILE A 177 8.33 -13.35 -0.30
C ILE A 177 7.92 -12.14 0.53
N SER A 178 8.86 -11.66 1.32
CA SER A 178 8.67 -10.48 2.15
C SER A 178 9.16 -9.24 1.40
N ASN A 179 10.36 -9.23 0.82
CA ASN A 179 10.88 -8.05 0.11
C ASN A 179 11.59 -8.42 -1.21
N ILE A 180 11.63 -7.51 -2.19
CA ILE A 180 12.40 -7.61 -3.44
C ILE A 180 13.38 -6.42 -3.48
N ARG A 181 14.67 -6.69 -3.73
CA ARG A 181 15.73 -5.68 -3.82
C ARG A 181 15.93 -5.22 -5.25
#